data_AF-A0A560Q8A1-F1
#
_entry.id   AF-A0A560Q8A1-F1
#
_cell.length_a   1.000
_cell.length_b   1.000
_cell.length_c   1.000
_cell.angle_alpha   90.00
_cell.angle_beta   90.00
_cell.angle_gamma   90.00
#
_symmetry.space_group_name_H-M   'P 1'
#
loop_
_entity.id
_entity.type
_entity.pdbx_description
1 polymer ?
#
loop_
_entity_poly.entity_id
_entity_poly.type
_entity_poly.pdbx_seq_one_letter_code
_entity_poly.pdbx_strand_id
1 'polypeptide(L)'
;MYLLGEQPAYADQLINRLQSIPTQLLEGLSPSGSPLQLEGVEDLATMLPDNQLFIIENGLLHALVSERPLFYLQEGDLVGLRQGIDLPSCRFSSEEPLSLIPYSRSEVFKHIYASEQRQELFIQYLIGHTALLSDALARLKQPDIRPATGFQHFAAGEELILQGAAADHVFIIIEGRAEAYVDGHKVGDVQKDEIFGAMAVFTREKRSATVVACEPCTVMVIPKEQFLSLMQSNPRIAHSLIENMARRIDLLNKEVTQLRLPAAI
;
A
#
# COMPACT_ATOMS: atom_id res chain seq x y z
N MET A 1 4.43 3.10 -22.27
CA MET A 1 3.95 3.16 -20.87
C MET A 1 5.07 3.59 -19.93
N TYR A 2 4.88 4.62 -19.10
CA TYR A 2 5.81 5.05 -18.05
C TYR A 2 5.20 4.92 -16.65
N LEU A 3 5.95 4.39 -15.68
CA LEU A 3 5.52 4.29 -14.28
C LEU A 3 5.81 5.58 -13.48
N LEU A 4 5.00 5.84 -12.47
CA LEU A 4 5.24 6.91 -11.50
C LEU A 4 6.35 6.57 -10.49
N GLY A 5 7.24 7.52 -10.20
CA GLY A 5 8.28 7.42 -9.17
C GLY A 5 9.66 7.00 -9.68
N GLU A 6 10.60 6.74 -8.76
CA GLU A 6 11.94 6.24 -9.10
C GLU A 6 11.85 4.83 -9.68
N GLN A 7 12.53 4.63 -10.82
CA GLN A 7 12.54 3.37 -11.55
C GLN A 7 13.93 2.74 -11.56
N PRO A 8 14.04 1.41 -11.45
CA PRO A 8 15.32 0.72 -11.61
C PRO A 8 15.75 0.76 -13.08
N ALA A 9 17.06 0.75 -13.33
CA ALA A 9 17.62 0.89 -14.68
C ALA A 9 17.10 -0.14 -15.73
N TYR A 10 16.68 -1.32 -15.28
CA TYR A 10 16.09 -2.33 -16.18
C TYR A 10 14.66 -1.96 -16.63
N ALA A 11 13.91 -1.21 -15.81
CA ALA A 11 12.55 -0.78 -16.15
C ALA A 11 12.59 0.23 -17.31
N ASP A 12 13.54 1.16 -17.30
CA ASP A 12 13.74 2.10 -18.42
C ASP A 12 14.04 1.37 -19.73
N GLN A 13 14.92 0.36 -19.68
CA GLN A 13 15.23 -0.47 -20.86
C GLN A 13 13.99 -1.22 -21.38
N LEU A 14 13.17 -1.75 -20.47
CA LEU A 14 11.95 -2.45 -20.82
C LEU A 14 10.91 -1.48 -21.41
N ILE A 15 10.73 -0.29 -20.83
CA ILE A 15 9.82 0.74 -21.34
C ILE A 15 10.21 1.14 -22.76
N ASN A 16 11.48 1.45 -23.00
CA ASN A 16 11.98 1.82 -24.32
C ASN A 16 11.74 0.72 -25.35
N ARG A 17 11.97 -0.55 -24.96
CA ARG A 17 11.67 -1.70 -25.83
C ARG A 17 10.19 -1.76 -26.15
N LEU A 18 9.32 -1.67 -25.14
CA LEU A 18 7.87 -1.77 -25.31
C LEU A 18 7.28 -0.66 -26.18
N GLN A 19 7.78 0.57 -26.08
CA GLN A 19 7.34 1.71 -26.90
C GLN A 19 7.58 1.50 -28.39
N SER A 20 8.63 0.75 -28.77
CA SER A 20 8.94 0.48 -30.18
C SER A 20 8.04 -0.60 -30.80
N ILE A 21 7.36 -1.41 -29.99
CA ILE A 21 6.66 -2.60 -30.47
C ILE A 21 5.37 -2.25 -31.23
N PRO A 22 4.48 -1.34 -30.76
CA PRO A 22 3.25 -1.04 -31.49
C PRO A 22 3.48 -0.61 -32.95
N THR A 23 4.49 0.22 -33.19
CA THR A 23 4.87 0.62 -34.56
C THR A 23 5.30 -0.58 -35.41
N GLN A 24 6.07 -1.52 -34.86
CA GLN A 24 6.46 -2.75 -35.55
C GLN A 24 5.26 -3.70 -35.78
N LEU A 25 4.33 -3.76 -34.83
CA LEU A 25 3.11 -4.57 -34.95
C LEU A 25 2.21 -4.08 -36.08
N LEU A 26 2.22 -2.78 -36.35
CA LEU A 26 1.36 -2.14 -37.36
C LEU A 26 2.10 -1.87 -38.68
N GLU A 27 3.38 -2.24 -38.78
CA GLU A 27 4.17 -2.01 -39.98
C GLU A 27 3.55 -2.69 -41.22
N GLY A 28 3.18 -1.88 -42.20
CA GLY A 28 2.50 -2.33 -43.42
C GLY A 28 0.97 -2.41 -43.32
N LEU A 29 0.38 -2.02 -42.19
CA LEU A 29 -1.06 -1.86 -42.03
C LEU A 29 -1.44 -0.38 -42.18
N SER A 30 -2.46 -0.07 -42.97
CA SER A 30 -2.95 1.30 -43.12
C SER A 30 -3.91 1.70 -41.99
N PRO A 31 -3.88 2.96 -41.53
CA PRO A 31 -4.91 3.50 -40.63
C PRO A 31 -6.31 3.35 -41.22
N SER A 32 -7.31 3.16 -40.35
CA SER A 32 -8.71 3.02 -40.76
C SER A 32 -9.42 4.36 -41.00
N GLY A 33 -8.76 5.49 -40.70
CA GLY A 33 -9.33 6.82 -40.84
C GLY A 33 -8.33 7.93 -40.54
N SER A 34 -8.81 9.17 -40.53
CA SER A 34 -8.02 10.35 -40.16
C SER A 34 -7.68 10.36 -38.66
N PRO A 35 -6.54 10.95 -38.25
CA PRO A 35 -6.21 11.11 -36.84
C PRO A 35 -7.32 11.84 -36.07
N LEU A 36 -7.65 11.32 -34.89
CA LEU A 36 -8.55 11.95 -33.94
C LEU A 36 -7.76 12.95 -33.10
N GLN A 37 -8.16 14.22 -33.18
CA GLN A 37 -7.59 15.30 -32.38
C GLN A 37 -8.52 15.61 -31.19
N LEU A 38 -7.95 15.64 -29.99
CA LEU A 38 -8.65 15.98 -28.75
C LEU A 38 -7.89 17.11 -28.06
N GLU A 39 -8.58 18.15 -27.61
CA GLU A 39 -7.95 19.24 -26.82
C GLU A 39 -7.67 18.82 -25.37
N GLY A 40 -8.36 17.78 -24.90
CA GLY A 40 -8.29 17.20 -23.57
C GLY A 40 -9.44 16.20 -23.39
N VAL A 41 -9.30 15.26 -22.46
CA VAL A 41 -10.28 14.19 -22.23
C VAL A 41 -10.28 13.73 -20.78
N GLU A 42 -11.45 13.65 -20.15
CA GLU A 42 -11.56 13.14 -18.77
C GLU A 42 -11.55 11.61 -18.73
N ASP A 43 -12.26 10.95 -19.65
CA ASP A 43 -12.25 9.49 -19.81
C ASP A 43 -12.31 9.09 -21.28
N LEU A 44 -11.15 8.78 -21.84
CA LEU A 44 -10.98 8.39 -23.23
C LEU A 44 -11.77 7.12 -23.56
N ALA A 45 -11.93 6.18 -22.63
CA ALA A 45 -12.65 4.93 -22.90
C ALA A 45 -14.12 5.15 -23.26
N THR A 46 -14.72 6.27 -22.84
CA THR A 46 -16.12 6.62 -23.19
C THR A 46 -16.27 7.16 -24.61
N MET A 47 -15.18 7.63 -25.21
CA MET A 47 -15.17 8.24 -26.54
C MET A 47 -14.69 7.28 -27.64
N LEU A 48 -13.91 6.26 -27.28
CA LEU A 48 -13.32 5.33 -28.25
C LEU A 48 -14.28 4.20 -28.59
N PRO A 49 -14.52 3.92 -29.89
CA PRO A 49 -15.34 2.80 -30.30
C PRO A 49 -14.62 1.46 -30.04
N ASP A 50 -15.39 0.46 -29.59
CA ASP A 50 -14.85 -0.86 -29.20
C ASP A 50 -14.23 -1.65 -30.37
N ASN A 51 -14.55 -1.27 -31.60
CA ASN A 51 -14.04 -1.92 -32.82
C ASN A 51 -12.76 -1.27 -33.38
N GLN A 52 -12.15 -0.32 -32.66
CA GLN A 52 -10.89 0.32 -33.07
C GLN A 52 -9.81 0.22 -31.98
N LEU A 53 -8.58 0.30 -32.46
CA LEU A 53 -7.38 0.51 -31.66
C LEU A 53 -6.73 1.81 -32.12
N PHE A 54 -5.96 2.44 -31.25
CA PHE A 54 -5.38 3.75 -31.52
C PHE A 54 -3.90 3.75 -31.16
N ILE A 55 -3.08 4.36 -32.01
CA ILE A 55 -1.72 4.74 -31.64
C ILE A 55 -1.72 6.20 -31.22
N ILE A 56 -1.07 6.50 -30.11
CA ILE A 56 -0.81 7.88 -29.72
C ILE A 56 0.24 8.44 -30.68
N GLU A 57 -0.15 9.42 -31.49
CA GLU A 57 0.76 10.15 -32.38
C GLU A 57 1.41 11.31 -31.64
N ASN A 58 0.65 12.01 -30.79
CA ASN A 58 1.15 13.10 -29.96
C ASN A 58 0.33 13.21 -28.67
N GLY A 59 0.97 13.60 -27.58
CA GLY A 59 0.34 13.86 -26.28
C GLY A 59 0.58 12.77 -25.23
N LEU A 60 0.05 13.00 -24.03
CA LEU A 60 0.22 12.14 -22.85
C LEU A 60 -1.15 11.74 -22.29
N LEU A 61 -1.31 10.46 -21.95
CA LEU A 61 -2.50 9.93 -21.29
C LEU A 61 -2.15 9.41 -19.90
N HIS A 62 -2.93 9.81 -18.91
CA HIS A 62 -2.84 9.37 -17.53
C HIS A 62 -3.77 8.18 -17.35
N ALA A 63 -3.25 7.04 -16.89
CA ALA A 63 -4.06 5.89 -16.52
C ALA A 63 -4.34 5.91 -15.01
N LEU A 64 -5.62 5.97 -14.63
CA LEU A 64 -6.09 6.00 -13.26
C LEU A 64 -6.87 4.74 -12.91
N VAL A 65 -6.59 4.18 -11.73
CA VAL A 65 -7.36 3.09 -11.13
C VAL A 65 -7.83 3.56 -9.76
N SER A 66 -9.15 3.55 -9.53
CA SER A 66 -9.78 4.08 -8.31
C SER A 66 -9.31 5.52 -7.99
N GLU A 67 -9.32 6.40 -9.00
CA GLU A 67 -8.87 7.80 -8.93
C GLU A 67 -7.37 8.01 -8.62
N ARG A 68 -6.57 6.94 -8.57
CA ARG A 68 -5.12 7.03 -8.35
C ARG A 68 -4.39 6.85 -9.67
N PRO A 69 -3.52 7.80 -10.06
CA PRO A 69 -2.71 7.64 -11.25
C PRO A 69 -1.70 6.51 -11.03
N LEU A 70 -1.57 5.62 -12.01
CA LEU A 70 -0.73 4.42 -11.93
C LEU A 70 0.44 4.48 -12.92
N PHE A 71 0.15 4.87 -14.16
CA PHE A 71 1.13 4.99 -15.23
C PHE A 71 0.64 5.98 -16.29
N TYR A 72 1.53 6.32 -17.22
CA TYR A 72 1.22 7.15 -18.37
C TYR A 72 1.41 6.37 -19.67
N LEU A 73 0.60 6.69 -20.68
CA LEU A 73 0.83 6.30 -22.07
C LEU A 73 1.23 7.56 -22.86
N GLN A 74 2.13 7.41 -23.82
CA GLN A 74 2.65 8.51 -24.61
C GLN A 74 2.77 8.11 -26.08
N GLU A 75 3.34 8.99 -26.91
CA GLU A 75 3.63 8.72 -28.31
C GLU A 75 4.20 7.30 -28.54
N GLY A 76 3.60 6.59 -29.51
CA GLY A 76 3.91 5.22 -29.87
C GLY A 76 3.17 4.15 -29.08
N ASP A 77 2.53 4.48 -27.95
CA ASP A 77 1.74 3.50 -27.19
C ASP A 77 0.40 3.17 -27.85
N LEU A 78 -0.04 1.91 -27.68
CA LEU A 78 -1.30 1.39 -28.20
C LEU A 78 -2.42 1.54 -27.17
N VAL A 79 -3.54 2.12 -27.59
CA VAL A 79 -4.75 2.36 -26.79
C VAL A 79 -5.92 1.58 -27.37
N GLY A 80 -6.88 1.21 -26.52
CA GLY A 80 -8.11 0.50 -26.93
C GLY A 80 -8.05 -1.03 -26.79
N LEU A 81 -6.91 -1.61 -26.41
CA LEU A 81 -6.80 -3.07 -26.21
C LEU A 81 -7.82 -3.60 -25.18
N ARG A 82 -8.11 -2.80 -24.15
CA ARG A 82 -9.04 -3.12 -23.06
C ARG A 82 -10.53 -2.98 -23.45
N GLN A 83 -10.86 -2.32 -24.55
CA GLN A 83 -12.24 -2.10 -24.96
C GLN A 83 -12.94 -3.41 -25.33
N GLY A 84 -14.22 -3.51 -24.97
CA GLY A 84 -15.04 -4.70 -25.20
C GLY A 84 -14.64 -5.93 -24.36
N ILE A 85 -13.81 -5.75 -23.32
CA ILE A 85 -13.42 -6.81 -22.37
C ILE A 85 -13.97 -6.46 -20.99
N ASP A 86 -14.59 -7.43 -20.32
CA ASP A 86 -15.06 -7.28 -18.93
C ASP A 86 -13.85 -7.28 -17.97
N LEU A 87 -13.26 -6.10 -17.79
CA LEU A 87 -12.11 -5.84 -16.92
C LEU A 87 -12.43 -4.73 -15.91
N PRO A 88 -11.74 -4.69 -14.76
CA PRO A 88 -11.84 -3.58 -13.83
C PRO A 88 -11.55 -2.23 -14.52
N SER A 89 -12.29 -1.20 -14.10
CA SER A 89 -12.22 0.14 -14.66
C SER A 89 -10.83 0.75 -14.53
N CYS A 90 -10.28 1.18 -15.67
CA CYS A 90 -9.05 1.98 -15.76
C CYS A 90 -9.39 3.21 -16.59
N ARG A 91 -9.48 4.38 -15.96
CA ARG A 91 -9.79 5.64 -16.63
C ARG A 91 -8.55 6.17 -17.32
N PHE A 92 -8.69 6.66 -18.55
CA PHE A 92 -7.61 7.31 -19.28
C PHE A 92 -7.95 8.78 -19.48
N SER A 93 -7.17 9.69 -18.88
CA SER A 93 -7.42 11.14 -18.96
C SER A 93 -6.22 11.89 -19.53
N SER A 94 -6.46 13.06 -20.12
CA SER A 94 -5.42 14.01 -20.49
C SER A 94 -5.97 15.43 -20.37
N GLU A 95 -5.16 16.34 -19.81
CA GLU A 95 -5.44 17.78 -19.80
C GLU A 95 -4.78 18.50 -20.99
N GLU A 96 -3.91 17.81 -21.72
CA GLU A 96 -3.18 18.34 -22.87
C GLU A 96 -3.77 17.83 -24.20
N PRO A 97 -3.51 18.53 -25.32
CA PRO A 97 -3.91 18.05 -26.63
C PRO A 97 -3.34 16.67 -26.97
N LEU A 98 -4.18 15.81 -27.54
CA LEU A 98 -3.88 14.43 -27.88
C LEU A 98 -4.27 14.12 -29.34
N SER A 99 -3.34 13.54 -30.09
CA SER A 99 -3.57 13.03 -31.45
C SER A 99 -3.51 11.50 -31.45
N LEU A 100 -4.56 10.86 -31.96
CA LEU A 100 -4.70 9.41 -32.00
C LEU A 100 -4.92 8.91 -33.44
N ILE A 101 -4.11 7.97 -33.90
CA ILE A 101 -4.27 7.36 -35.23
C ILE A 101 -5.15 6.10 -35.10
N PRO A 102 -6.34 6.05 -35.74
CA PRO A 102 -7.24 4.92 -35.63
C PRO A 102 -6.84 3.75 -36.54
N TYR A 103 -6.97 2.54 -36.01
CA TYR A 103 -6.86 1.28 -36.74
C TYR A 103 -8.08 0.40 -36.44
N SER A 104 -8.55 -0.34 -37.44
CA SER A 104 -9.60 -1.34 -37.23
C SER A 104 -9.08 -2.47 -36.34
N ARG A 105 -9.75 -2.73 -35.22
CA ARG A 105 -9.35 -3.79 -34.27
C ARG A 105 -9.23 -5.14 -34.97
N SER A 106 -10.20 -5.49 -35.82
CA SER A 106 -10.19 -6.78 -36.52
C SER A 106 -9.02 -6.90 -37.49
N GLU A 107 -8.68 -5.82 -38.20
CA GLU A 107 -7.57 -5.83 -39.17
C GLU A 107 -6.21 -5.86 -38.47
N VAL A 108 -6.05 -5.17 -37.34
CA VAL A 108 -4.85 -5.27 -36.50
C VAL A 108 -4.61 -6.70 -36.07
N PHE A 109 -5.62 -7.37 -35.51
CA PHE A 109 -5.46 -8.75 -35.07
C PHE A 109 -5.20 -9.72 -36.22
N LYS A 110 -5.91 -9.61 -37.35
CA LYS A 110 -5.61 -10.40 -38.56
C LYS A 110 -4.17 -10.19 -39.03
N HIS A 111 -3.70 -8.95 -39.02
CA HIS A 111 -2.36 -8.58 -39.44
C HIS A 111 -1.27 -9.14 -38.51
N ILE A 112 -1.52 -9.14 -37.20
CA ILE A 112 -0.65 -9.78 -36.20
C ILE A 112 -0.64 -11.30 -36.42
N TYR A 113 -1.81 -11.93 -36.53
CA TYR A 113 -1.90 -13.40 -36.70
C TYR A 113 -1.29 -13.89 -38.02
N ALA A 114 -1.18 -13.05 -39.04
CA ALA A 114 -0.53 -13.40 -40.30
C ALA A 114 1.00 -13.54 -40.23
N SER A 115 1.66 -13.17 -39.13
CA SER A 115 3.12 -13.24 -38.97
C SER A 115 3.52 -13.75 -37.59
N GLU A 116 4.28 -14.85 -37.53
CA GLU A 116 4.83 -15.39 -36.27
C GLU A 116 5.65 -14.35 -35.51
N GLN A 117 6.44 -13.53 -36.21
CA GLN A 117 7.21 -12.46 -35.61
C GLN A 117 6.32 -11.42 -34.91
N ARG A 118 5.20 -11.02 -35.54
CA ARG A 118 4.26 -10.06 -34.93
C ARG A 118 3.50 -10.68 -33.76
N GLN A 119 3.17 -11.96 -33.83
CA GLN A 119 2.56 -12.67 -32.69
C GLN A 119 3.49 -12.66 -31.47
N GLU A 120 4.78 -12.98 -31.68
CA GLU A 120 5.79 -12.96 -30.63
C GLU A 120 5.99 -11.54 -30.06
N LEU A 121 6.07 -10.52 -30.92
CA LEU A 121 6.13 -9.12 -30.49
C LEU A 121 4.91 -8.71 -29.66
N PHE A 122 3.71 -9.15 -30.05
CA PHE A 122 2.48 -8.82 -29.32
C PHE A 122 2.46 -9.49 -27.93
N ILE A 123 2.92 -10.74 -27.83
CA ILE A 123 3.09 -11.42 -26.54
C ILE A 123 4.12 -10.68 -25.67
N GLN A 124 5.28 -10.32 -26.22
CA GLN A 124 6.30 -9.55 -25.52
C GLN A 124 5.77 -8.20 -25.03
N TYR A 125 4.94 -7.54 -25.84
CA TYR A 125 4.26 -6.30 -25.47
C TYR A 125 3.38 -6.51 -24.23
N LEU A 126 2.47 -7.49 -24.26
CA LEU A 126 1.55 -7.76 -23.16
C LEU A 126 2.26 -8.21 -21.87
N ILE A 127 3.24 -9.11 -21.99
CA ILE A 127 4.02 -9.60 -20.84
C ILE A 127 4.87 -8.47 -20.25
N GLY A 128 5.49 -7.63 -21.07
CA GLY A 128 6.30 -6.52 -20.57
C GLY A 128 5.48 -5.47 -19.81
N HIS A 129 4.26 -5.16 -20.26
CA HIS A 129 3.34 -4.32 -19.48
C HIS A 129 3.01 -4.94 -18.12
N THR A 130 2.75 -6.25 -18.10
CA THR A 130 2.46 -6.99 -16.86
C THR A 130 3.66 -6.99 -15.90
N ALA A 131 4.89 -7.13 -16.42
CA ALA A 131 6.11 -7.06 -15.63
C ALA A 131 6.32 -5.68 -15.00
N LEU A 132 6.13 -4.60 -15.77
CA LEU A 132 6.22 -3.23 -15.26
C LEU A 132 5.18 -2.95 -14.16
N LEU A 133 3.93 -3.39 -14.34
CA LEU A 133 2.90 -3.24 -13.32
C LEU A 133 3.17 -4.06 -12.06
N SER A 134 3.70 -5.28 -12.21
CA SER A 134 4.08 -6.14 -11.08
C SER A 134 5.20 -5.51 -10.26
N ASP A 135 6.19 -4.93 -10.94
CA ASP A 135 7.32 -4.23 -10.33
C ASP A 135 6.89 -2.92 -9.66
N ALA A 136 5.98 -2.16 -10.28
CA ALA A 136 5.34 -0.99 -9.65
C ALA A 136 4.58 -1.38 -8.37
N LEU A 137 3.81 -2.47 -8.41
CA LEU A 137 3.07 -2.98 -7.25
C LEU A 137 4.03 -3.42 -6.13
N ALA A 138 5.13 -4.11 -6.47
CA ALA A 138 6.12 -4.53 -5.49
C ALA A 138 6.77 -3.34 -4.76
N ARG A 139 6.92 -2.20 -5.44
CA ARG A 139 7.41 -0.95 -4.83
C ARG A 139 6.37 -0.20 -4.02
N LEU A 140 5.12 -0.17 -4.49
CA LEU A 140 4.01 0.49 -3.78
C LEU A 140 3.58 -0.30 -2.53
N LYS A 141 3.70 -1.62 -2.58
CA LYS A 141 3.43 -2.48 -1.43
C LYS A 141 4.58 -2.33 -0.45
N GLN A 142 4.33 -1.64 0.67
CA GLN A 142 5.23 -1.71 1.82
C GLN A 142 5.45 -3.20 2.13
N PRO A 143 6.69 -3.66 2.29
CA PRO A 143 6.95 -5.06 2.60
C PRO A 143 6.07 -5.43 3.78
N ASP A 144 5.26 -6.48 3.64
CA ASP A 144 4.49 -7.03 4.76
C ASP A 144 5.54 -7.43 5.80
N ILE A 145 5.82 -6.56 6.76
CA ILE A 145 6.60 -6.88 7.94
C ILE A 145 5.68 -7.79 8.73
N ARG A 146 5.73 -9.09 8.40
CA ARG A 146 5.36 -10.13 9.34
C ARG A 146 6.39 -9.98 10.44
N PRO A 147 6.04 -9.39 11.59
CA PRO A 147 7.03 -9.18 12.61
C PRO A 147 7.52 -10.58 13.00
N ALA A 148 8.82 -10.70 13.27
CA ALA A 148 9.32 -11.88 13.96
C ALA A 148 8.77 -11.81 15.40
N THR A 149 7.46 -12.04 15.53
CA THR A 149 6.73 -12.01 16.78
C THR A 149 7.16 -13.24 17.55
N GLY A 150 7.95 -13.02 18.59
CA GLY A 150 8.14 -14.02 19.61
C GLY A 150 6.87 -14.04 20.47
N PHE A 151 6.12 -15.12 20.42
CA PHE A 151 5.16 -15.41 21.49
C PHE A 151 5.93 -15.92 22.70
N GLN A 152 5.78 -15.26 23.82
CA GLN A 152 6.32 -15.69 25.11
C GLN A 152 5.17 -16.07 26.03
N HIS A 153 5.35 -17.16 26.78
CA HIS A 153 4.40 -17.61 27.78
C HIS A 153 4.96 -17.26 29.15
N PHE A 154 4.12 -16.68 29.99
CA PHE A 154 4.44 -16.30 31.35
C PHE A 154 3.49 -17.01 32.31
N ALA A 155 4.03 -17.60 33.38
CA ALA A 155 3.21 -18.14 34.46
C ALA A 155 2.68 -17.00 35.35
N ALA A 156 1.64 -17.30 36.14
CA ALA A 156 1.15 -16.37 37.14
C ALA A 156 2.27 -15.99 38.13
N GLY A 157 2.44 -14.69 38.37
CA GLY A 157 3.48 -14.12 39.23
C GLY A 157 4.80 -13.79 38.52
N GLU A 158 4.97 -14.14 37.23
CA GLU A 158 6.18 -13.78 36.49
C GLU A 158 6.17 -12.33 36.02
N GLU A 159 7.36 -11.72 35.99
CA GLU A 159 7.56 -10.34 35.55
C GLU A 159 7.72 -10.27 34.03
N LEU A 160 6.84 -9.53 33.36
CA LEU A 160 6.91 -9.24 31.93
C LEU A 160 7.84 -8.04 31.65
N ILE A 161 7.83 -7.07 32.55
CA ILE A 161 8.63 -5.84 32.48
C ILE A 161 9.13 -5.53 33.88
N LEU A 162 10.40 -5.13 33.99
CA LEU A 162 10.96 -4.60 35.23
C LEU A 162 11.11 -3.07 35.16
N GLN A 163 10.63 -2.36 36.18
CA GLN A 163 10.81 -0.91 36.32
C GLN A 163 12.30 -0.53 36.28
N GLY A 164 12.64 0.53 35.56
CA GLY A 164 14.02 1.01 35.43
C GLY A 164 14.87 0.26 34.38
N ALA A 165 14.36 -0.82 33.78
CA ALA A 165 15.03 -1.52 32.69
C ALA A 165 15.05 -0.69 31.38
N ALA A 166 15.93 -1.08 30.45
CA ALA A 166 15.92 -0.54 29.10
C ALA A 166 14.66 -0.99 28.31
N ALA A 167 14.27 -0.19 27.33
CA ALA A 167 13.04 -0.41 26.55
C ALA A 167 13.34 -0.63 25.08
N ASP A 168 13.64 -1.89 24.73
CA ASP A 168 13.95 -2.29 23.35
C ASP A 168 12.78 -3.01 22.66
N HIS A 169 11.69 -3.24 23.40
CA HIS A 169 10.52 -4.01 22.96
C HIS A 169 9.19 -3.41 23.44
N VAL A 170 8.12 -3.69 22.71
CA VAL A 170 6.72 -3.43 23.07
C VAL A 170 5.99 -4.77 23.15
N PHE A 171 4.97 -4.84 23.99
CA PHE A 171 4.27 -6.08 24.28
C PHE A 171 2.77 -5.94 24.03
N ILE A 172 2.13 -7.05 23.64
CA ILE A 172 0.67 -7.17 23.54
C ILE A 172 0.24 -8.45 24.25
N ILE A 173 -0.74 -8.36 25.16
CA ILE A 173 -1.32 -9.56 25.77
C ILE A 173 -2.28 -10.19 24.77
N ILE A 174 -2.04 -11.44 24.39
CA ILE A 174 -2.90 -12.22 23.48
C ILE A 174 -3.90 -13.04 24.28
N GLU A 175 -3.47 -13.54 25.44
CA GLU A 175 -4.27 -14.30 26.39
C GLU A 175 -3.78 -14.04 27.81
N GLY A 176 -4.70 -14.03 28.77
CA GLY A 176 -4.42 -13.71 30.17
C GLY A 176 -4.58 -12.21 30.50
N ARG A 177 -4.06 -11.80 31.66
CA ARG A 177 -4.00 -10.42 32.13
C ARG A 177 -2.83 -10.21 33.09
N ALA A 178 -2.38 -8.97 33.18
CA ALA A 178 -1.27 -8.56 34.04
C ALA A 178 -1.62 -7.32 34.86
N GLU A 179 -0.77 -6.99 35.82
CA GLU A 179 -0.87 -5.80 36.66
C GLU A 179 0.41 -4.99 36.58
N ALA A 180 0.26 -3.67 36.52
CA ALA A 180 1.37 -2.73 36.51
C ALA A 180 1.58 -2.15 37.93
N TYR A 181 2.85 -2.09 38.33
CA TYR A 181 3.31 -1.62 39.64
C TYR A 181 4.39 -0.56 39.48
N VAL A 182 4.32 0.51 40.27
CA VAL A 182 5.35 1.55 40.38
C VAL A 182 5.79 1.62 41.83
N ASP A 183 7.09 1.41 42.08
CA ASP A 183 7.66 1.41 43.44
C ASP A 183 6.88 0.48 44.40
N GLY A 184 6.47 -0.68 43.89
CA GLY A 184 5.69 -1.69 44.63
C GLY A 184 4.19 -1.42 44.77
N HIS A 185 3.69 -0.26 44.30
CA HIS A 185 2.28 0.08 44.38
C HIS A 185 1.58 -0.25 43.06
N LYS A 186 0.45 -0.96 43.12
CA LYS A 186 -0.37 -1.26 41.93
C LYS A 186 -0.91 0.05 41.36
N VAL A 187 -0.57 0.34 40.11
CA VAL A 187 -1.05 1.51 39.34
C VAL A 187 -2.10 1.13 38.29
N GLY A 188 -2.45 -0.15 38.22
CA GLY A 188 -3.65 -0.69 37.59
C GLY A 188 -3.36 -1.88 36.67
N ASP A 189 -4.37 -2.30 35.92
CA ASP A 189 -4.36 -3.57 35.19
C ASP A 189 -3.96 -3.41 33.71
N VAL A 190 -3.48 -4.50 33.10
CA VAL A 190 -3.19 -4.65 31.67
C VAL A 190 -4.03 -5.81 31.15
N GLN A 191 -4.93 -5.53 30.22
CA GLN A 191 -5.93 -6.48 29.73
C GLN A 191 -5.47 -7.19 28.46
N LYS A 192 -6.21 -8.24 28.08
CA LYS A 192 -6.10 -8.86 26.76
C LYS A 192 -6.27 -7.80 25.65
N ASP A 193 -5.50 -7.99 24.58
CA ASP A 193 -5.38 -7.13 23.40
C ASP A 193 -4.82 -5.72 23.68
N GLU A 194 -4.38 -5.45 24.92
CA GLU A 194 -3.77 -4.18 25.31
C GLU A 194 -2.29 -4.13 24.93
N ILE A 195 -1.87 -3.01 24.34
CA ILE A 195 -0.46 -2.71 24.05
C ILE A 195 0.14 -2.06 25.29
N PHE A 196 1.23 -2.64 25.82
CA PHE A 196 1.91 -2.12 27.00
C PHE A 196 3.44 -2.06 26.81
N GLY A 197 4.09 -1.28 27.66
CA GLY A 197 5.52 -0.97 27.54
C GLY A 197 5.87 0.00 26.41
N ALA A 198 4.90 0.52 25.65
CA ALA A 198 5.15 1.43 24.53
C ALA A 198 5.70 2.80 24.96
N MET A 199 5.36 3.28 26.16
CA MET A 199 5.73 4.63 26.62
C MET A 199 7.24 4.87 26.61
N ALA A 200 8.01 3.96 27.19
CA ALA A 200 9.47 4.05 27.26
C ALA A 200 10.14 4.02 25.87
N VAL A 201 9.52 3.36 24.89
CA VAL A 201 9.98 3.36 23.49
C VAL A 201 9.82 4.75 22.85
N PHE A 202 8.74 5.47 23.15
CA PHE A 202 8.48 6.81 22.62
C PHE A 202 9.24 7.91 23.35
N THR A 203 9.25 7.89 24.68
CA THR A 203 9.92 8.93 25.48
C THR A 203 11.43 8.74 25.51
N ARG A 204 11.94 7.58 25.08
CA ARG A 204 13.35 7.16 25.19
C ARG A 204 13.84 7.12 26.64
N GLU A 205 12.91 6.94 27.56
CA GLU A 205 13.19 6.77 28.99
C GLU A 205 13.25 5.29 29.35
N LYS A 206 13.60 5.01 30.62
CA LYS A 206 13.53 3.67 31.19
C LYS A 206 12.08 3.23 31.41
N ARG A 207 11.86 1.93 31.62
CA ARG A 207 10.54 1.40 32.00
C ARG A 207 10.00 2.09 33.24
N SER A 208 8.80 2.67 33.12
CA SER A 208 8.16 3.45 34.19
C SER A 208 7.50 2.59 35.27
N ALA A 209 7.24 1.31 34.99
CA ALA A 209 6.54 0.39 35.87
C ALA A 209 7.04 -1.04 35.66
N THR A 210 6.93 -1.86 36.71
CA THR A 210 7.03 -3.32 36.63
C THR A 210 5.67 -3.87 36.21
N VAL A 211 5.63 -4.87 35.33
CA VAL A 211 4.38 -5.52 34.90
C VAL A 211 4.47 -7.00 35.24
N VAL A 212 3.50 -7.52 35.99
CA VAL A 212 3.49 -8.88 36.52
C VAL A 212 2.25 -9.63 36.04
N ALA A 213 2.41 -10.86 35.58
CA ALA A 213 1.31 -11.71 35.16
C ALA A 213 0.43 -12.08 36.36
N CYS A 214 -0.87 -11.83 36.30
CA CYS A 214 -1.79 -12.23 37.38
C CYS A 214 -2.27 -13.67 37.21
N GLU A 215 -2.26 -14.14 35.98
CA GLU A 215 -2.64 -15.48 35.54
C GLU A 215 -1.70 -15.89 34.39
N PRO A 216 -1.71 -17.17 33.95
CA PRO A 216 -0.92 -17.57 32.79
C PRO A 216 -1.21 -16.69 31.57
N CYS A 217 -0.18 -16.08 31.00
CA CYS A 217 -0.28 -15.10 29.92
C CYS A 217 0.48 -15.57 28.68
N THR A 218 -0.13 -15.37 27.52
CA THR A 218 0.56 -15.44 26.22
C THR A 218 0.75 -14.02 25.71
N VAL A 219 2.00 -13.63 25.49
CA VAL A 219 2.40 -12.26 25.20
C VAL A 219 3.16 -12.21 23.89
N MET A 220 2.75 -11.32 23.01
CA MET A 220 3.47 -11.03 21.78
C MET A 220 4.53 -9.96 22.04
N VAL A 221 5.80 -10.28 21.76
CA VAL A 221 6.94 -9.37 21.92
C VAL A 221 7.33 -8.78 20.56
N ILE A 222 7.38 -7.46 20.47
CA ILE A 222 7.66 -6.72 19.24
C ILE A 222 8.89 -5.83 19.46
N PRO A 223 9.98 -5.98 18.69
CA PRO A 223 11.12 -5.07 18.76
C PRO A 223 10.72 -3.62 18.44
N LYS A 224 11.34 -2.65 19.11
CA LYS A 224 11.06 -1.21 18.96
C LYS A 224 10.99 -0.75 17.50
N GLU A 225 12.01 -1.07 16.70
CA GLU A 225 12.09 -0.62 15.31
C GLU A 225 10.95 -1.21 14.46
N GLN A 226 10.57 -2.47 14.72
CA GLN A 226 9.43 -3.10 14.07
C GLN A 226 8.11 -2.47 14.51
N PHE A 227 7.95 -2.17 15.81
CA PHE A 227 6.76 -1.51 16.33
C PHE A 227 6.54 -0.13 15.70
N LEU A 228 7.60 0.68 15.58
CA LEU A 228 7.54 1.99 14.93
C LEU A 228 7.15 1.87 13.45
N SER A 229 7.72 0.88 12.74
CA SER A 229 7.36 0.63 11.33
C SER A 229 5.92 0.11 11.18
N LEU A 230 5.43 -0.71 12.11
CA LEU A 230 4.04 -1.19 12.13
C LEU A 230 3.05 -0.04 12.34
N MET A 231 3.38 0.95 13.17
CA MET A 231 2.50 2.12 13.31
C MET A 231 2.43 2.97 12.04
N GLN A 232 3.54 3.08 11.29
CA GLN A 232 3.59 3.83 10.04
C GLN A 232 2.79 3.13 8.93
N SER A 233 2.86 1.80 8.89
CA SER A 233 2.18 0.98 7.87
C SER A 233 0.72 0.68 8.20
N ASN A 234 0.35 0.64 9.48
CA ASN A 234 -1.00 0.34 9.94
C ASN A 234 -1.51 1.35 10.98
N PRO A 235 -2.20 2.43 10.53
CA PRO A 235 -2.74 3.47 11.41
C PRO A 235 -3.69 2.97 12.51
N ARG A 236 -4.30 1.78 12.35
CA ARG A 236 -5.20 1.21 13.37
C ARG A 236 -4.45 0.85 14.66
N ILE A 237 -3.18 0.47 14.57
CA ILE A 237 -2.35 0.15 15.74
C ILE A 237 -2.13 1.42 16.58
N ALA A 238 -1.78 2.53 15.91
CA ALA A 238 -1.63 3.83 16.56
C ALA A 238 -2.96 4.29 17.19
N HIS A 239 -4.08 4.12 16.47
CA HIS A 239 -5.42 4.45 16.99
C HIS A 239 -5.74 3.67 18.27
N SER A 240 -5.50 2.36 18.30
CA SER A 240 -5.75 1.51 19.46
C SER A 240 -4.90 1.92 20.66
N LEU A 241 -3.63 2.29 20.42
CA LEU A 241 -2.76 2.81 21.47
C LEU A 241 -3.28 4.14 22.04
N ILE A 242 -3.69 5.07 21.17
CA ILE A 242 -4.25 6.36 21.58
C ILE A 242 -5.52 6.18 22.40
N GLU A 243 -6.43 5.29 22.00
CA GLU A 243 -7.65 4.97 22.75
C GLU A 243 -7.33 4.40 24.14
N ASN A 244 -6.37 3.48 24.24
CA ASN A 244 -5.96 2.91 25.53
C ASN A 244 -5.35 3.98 26.44
N MET A 245 -4.48 4.85 25.91
CA MET A 245 -3.91 5.98 26.67
C MET A 245 -5.00 6.96 27.14
N ALA A 246 -5.95 7.31 26.26
CA ALA A 246 -7.05 8.21 26.60
C ALA A 246 -7.92 7.64 27.72
N ARG A 247 -8.27 6.34 27.63
CA ARG A 247 -9.00 5.62 28.68
C ARG A 247 -8.23 5.65 30.00
N ARG A 248 -6.92 5.45 29.98
CA ARG A 248 -6.10 5.45 31.19
C ARG A 248 -6.01 6.83 31.84
N ILE A 249 -5.87 7.89 31.05
CA ILE A 249 -5.88 9.27 31.53
C ILE A 249 -7.23 9.60 32.19
N ASP A 250 -8.35 9.20 31.58
CA ASP A 250 -9.68 9.42 32.16
C ASP A 250 -9.85 8.71 33.53
N LEU A 251 -9.41 7.45 33.64
CA LEU A 251 -9.45 6.70 34.91
C LEU A 251 -8.60 7.39 35.99
N LEU A 252 -7.36 7.78 35.65
CA LEU A 252 -6.47 8.48 36.58
C LEU A 252 -7.05 9.83 37.02
N ASN A 253 -7.66 10.59 36.12
CA ASN A 253 -8.31 11.86 36.46
C ASN A 253 -9.49 11.67 37.43
N LYS A 254 -10.27 10.60 37.28
CA LYS A 254 -11.36 10.24 38.20
C LYS A 254 -10.83 9.89 39.59
N GLU A 255 -9.77 9.10 39.69
CA GLU A 255 -9.12 8.77 40.97
C GLU A 255 -8.57 10.02 41.66
N VAL A 256 -7.86 10.89 40.92
CA VAL A 256 -7.33 12.15 41.46
C VAL A 256 -8.46 13.07 41.96
N THR A 257 -9.59 13.10 41.26
CA THR A 257 -10.75 13.91 41.67
C THR A 257 -11.39 13.34 42.94
N GLN A 258 -11.50 12.02 43.07
CA GLN A 258 -11.98 11.36 44.30
C GLN A 258 -11.07 11.64 45.50
N LEU A 259 -9.74 11.63 45.30
CA LEU A 259 -8.77 11.96 46.34
C LEU A 259 -8.78 13.44 46.76
N ARG A 260 -9.27 14.33 45.90
CA ARG A 260 -9.37 15.78 46.16
C ARG A 260 -10.72 16.23 46.72
N LEU A 261 -11.74 15.38 46.72
CA LEU A 261 -13.02 15.68 47.36
C LEU A 261 -12.84 15.61 48.90
N PRO A 262 -13.16 16.68 49.66
CA PRO A 262 -13.06 16.64 51.11
C PRO A 262 -13.99 15.56 51.66
N ALA A 263 -13.51 14.78 52.64
CA ALA A 263 -14.35 13.84 53.38
C ALA A 263 -15.58 14.59 53.90
N ALA A 264 -16.76 14.23 53.43
CA ALA A 264 -18.01 14.77 53.95
C ALA A 264 -18.09 14.39 55.44
N ILE A 265 -18.02 15.40 56.31
CA ILE A 265 -18.30 15.30 57.75
C ILE A 265 -19.81 15.35 57.95
#